data_AF-A0A1G7MJH6-F1
#
_entry.id   AF-A0A1G7MJH6-F1
#
_cell.length_a   1.000
_cell.length_b   1.000
_cell.length_c   1.000
_cell.angle_alpha   90.00
_cell.angle_beta   90.00
_cell.angle_gamma   90.00
#
_symmetry.space_group_name_H-M   'P 1'
#
loop_
_entity.id
_entity.type
_entity.pdbx_description
1 polymer ?
#
loop_
_entity_poly.entity_id
_entity_poly.type
_entity_poly.pdbx_seq_one_letter_code
_entity_poly.pdbx_strand_id
1 'polypeptide(L)'
;MPLDIRNFPLVWMNYDEAPDHDHDEDFAALEACFRRGAPFVILSDNAPTEDEDHDHSQEERKRTALWMKKHKAELRTLVRAMIVIEPSATKRLAFKTFGAVFSKFWGFPLKIAVTRKEAMDVAETLLSEGAGPATS
;
A
#
# COMPACT_ATOMS: atom_id res chain seq x y z
N MET A 1 -10.05 4.85 1.17
CA MET A 1 -8.75 4.96 1.86
C MET A 1 -7.92 5.99 1.12
N PRO A 2 -8.20 7.29 1.28
CA PRO A 2 -7.61 8.32 0.44
C PRO A 2 -6.08 8.24 0.43
N LEU A 3 -5.49 8.39 -0.76
CA LEU A 3 -4.05 8.38 -0.98
C LEU A 3 -3.52 9.80 -1.21
N ASP A 4 -2.68 10.28 -0.29
CA ASP A 4 -1.92 11.51 -0.44
C ASP A 4 -0.58 11.24 -1.15
N ILE A 5 -0.49 11.76 -2.38
CA ILE A 5 0.67 11.61 -3.27
C ILE A 5 1.57 12.86 -3.33
N ARG A 6 1.35 13.85 -2.45
CA ARG A 6 2.12 15.12 -2.43
C ARG A 6 3.58 14.92 -2.06
N ASN A 7 3.87 13.92 -1.23
CA ASN A 7 5.22 13.62 -0.71
C ASN A 7 5.90 12.45 -1.43
N PHE A 8 5.48 12.14 -2.67
CA PHE A 8 6.10 11.09 -3.49
C PHE A 8 7.65 11.20 -3.46
N PRO A 9 8.39 10.08 -3.26
CA PRO A 9 7.97 8.68 -3.37
C PRO A 9 7.34 8.07 -2.12
N LEU A 10 6.98 8.89 -1.13
CA LEU A 10 6.25 8.47 0.07
C LEU A 10 4.75 8.80 -0.13
N VAL A 11 3.96 7.77 -0.43
CA VAL A 11 2.51 7.90 -0.59
C VAL A 11 1.85 7.54 0.74
N TRP A 12 1.03 8.44 1.28
CA TRP A 12 0.36 8.22 2.57
C TRP A 12 -1.08 7.82 2.37
N MET A 13 -1.51 6.77 3.07
CA MET A 13 -2.86 6.25 3.09
C MET A 13 -3.47 6.46 4.48
N ASN A 14 -4.73 6.86 4.52
CA ASN A 14 -5.46 7.06 5.76
C ASN A 14 -6.69 6.12 5.84
N TYR A 15 -6.78 5.34 6.92
CA TYR A 15 -7.92 4.46 7.18
C TYR A 15 -9.06 5.17 7.95
N ASP A 16 -8.82 6.31 8.60
CA ASP A 16 -9.83 7.02 9.41
C ASP A 16 -10.80 7.89 8.58
N GLU A 17 -10.59 8.04 7.27
CA GLU A 17 -11.46 8.84 6.39
C GLU A 17 -12.58 8.00 5.74
N ALA A 18 -13.72 8.02 6.45
CA ALA A 18 -15.13 7.88 6.07
C ALA A 18 -15.64 6.66 5.25
N PRO A 19 -16.81 6.09 5.62
CA PRO A 19 -17.46 4.95 4.96
C PRO A 19 -18.05 5.23 3.55
N ASP A 20 -17.88 6.46 3.02
CA ASP A 20 -18.39 6.91 1.72
C ASP A 20 -17.25 7.36 0.79
N HIS A 21 -16.06 6.77 0.99
CA HIS A 21 -14.89 7.07 0.18
C HIS A 21 -14.94 6.32 -1.16
N ASP A 22 -14.76 7.04 -2.27
CA ASP A 22 -14.80 6.45 -3.60
C ASP A 22 -13.49 5.69 -3.92
N HIS A 23 -13.60 4.38 -4.07
CA HIS A 23 -12.48 3.51 -4.47
C HIS A 23 -11.87 3.89 -5.83
N ASP A 24 -12.61 4.59 -6.70
CA ASP A 24 -12.08 5.08 -7.97
C ASP A 24 -11.06 6.22 -7.77
N GLU A 25 -11.17 7.01 -6.70
CA GLU A 25 -10.17 8.04 -6.37
C GLU A 25 -8.84 7.43 -5.89
N ASP A 26 -8.91 6.33 -5.14
CA ASP A 26 -7.72 5.57 -4.68
C ASP A 26 -6.96 4.99 -5.89
N PHE A 27 -7.69 4.40 -6.83
CA PHE A 27 -7.11 3.89 -8.07
C PHE A 27 -6.51 5.01 -8.94
N ALA A 28 -7.20 6.15 -9.07
CA ALA A 28 -6.69 7.29 -9.83
C ALA A 28 -5.38 7.85 -9.22
N ALA A 29 -5.28 7.89 -7.89
CA ALA A 29 -4.06 8.29 -7.20
C ALA A 29 -2.90 7.31 -7.43
N LEU A 30 -3.15 6.00 -7.40
CA LEU A 30 -2.14 4.99 -7.76
C LEU A 30 -1.71 5.11 -9.23
N GLU A 31 -2.66 5.27 -10.16
CA GLU A 31 -2.33 5.49 -11.57
C GLU A 31 -1.51 6.78 -11.76
N ALA A 32 -1.77 7.84 -10.98
CA ALA A 32 -0.96 9.06 -10.97
C ALA A 32 0.48 8.81 -10.49
N CYS A 33 0.67 7.93 -9.50
CA CYS A 33 2.00 7.47 -9.10
C CYS A 33 2.67 6.64 -10.20
N PHE A 34 1.95 5.72 -10.85
CA PHE A 34 2.51 4.90 -11.93
C PHE A 34 3.00 5.74 -13.12
N ARG A 35 2.27 6.81 -13.47
CA ARG A 35 2.69 7.75 -14.52
C ARG A 35 4.03 8.45 -14.24
N ARG A 36 4.46 8.51 -12.97
CA ARG A 36 5.79 9.05 -12.61
C ARG A 36 6.93 8.10 -12.98
N GLY A 37 6.63 6.81 -13.21
CA GLY A 37 7.61 5.82 -13.66
C GLY A 37 8.73 5.50 -12.67
N ALA A 38 8.58 5.91 -11.40
CA ALA A 38 9.59 5.74 -10.35
C ALA A 38 9.06 4.85 -9.23
N PRO A 39 9.91 4.05 -8.57
CA PRO A 39 9.50 3.26 -7.43
C PRO A 39 9.05 4.13 -6.25
N PHE A 40 8.06 3.65 -5.49
CA PHE A 40 7.50 4.33 -4.32
C PHE A 40 7.07 3.34 -3.25
N VAL A 41 6.79 3.85 -2.06
CA VAL A 41 6.19 3.10 -0.95
C VAL A 41 4.85 3.70 -0.55
N ILE A 42 3.95 2.85 -0.08
CA ILE A 42 2.70 3.25 0.54
C ILE A 42 2.86 3.14 2.04
N LEU A 43 2.48 4.17 2.79
CA LEU A 43 2.61 4.27 4.24
C LEU A 43 1.23 4.47 4.85
N SER A 44 0.97 3.83 5.99
CA SER A 44 -0.22 4.07 6.79
C SER A 44 0.15 4.25 8.26
N ASP A 45 -0.45 5.23 8.93
CA ASP A 45 -0.26 5.50 10.36
C ASP A 45 -1.01 4.51 11.27
N ASN A 46 -1.93 3.71 10.71
CA ASN A 46 -2.69 2.68 11.40
C ASN A 46 -2.90 1.44 10.51
N ALA A 47 -3.18 0.32 11.18
CA ALA A 47 -3.65 -0.90 10.56
C ALA A 47 -5.16 -0.83 10.29
N PRO A 48 -5.64 -1.51 9.23
CA PRO A 48 -7.08 -1.66 9.04
C PRO A 48 -7.71 -2.32 10.25
N THR A 49 -8.89 -1.83 10.64
CA THR A 49 -9.66 -2.37 11.77
C THR A 49 -10.47 -3.59 11.34
N GLU A 50 -10.81 -4.49 12.28
CA GLU A 50 -11.61 -5.70 11.99
C GLU A 50 -13.01 -5.35 11.43
N ASP A 51 -13.50 -4.15 11.71
CA ASP A 51 -14.77 -3.63 11.20
C ASP A 51 -14.67 -3.06 9.77
N GLU A 52 -13.47 -2.95 9.16
CA GLU A 52 -13.32 -2.56 7.75
C GLU A 52 -13.52 -3.72 6.78
N ASP A 53 -13.72 -4.95 7.28
CA ASP A 53 -14.26 -6.08 6.51
C ASP A 53 -15.78 -5.90 6.28
N HIS A 54 -16.22 -4.66 6.04
CA HIS A 54 -17.54 -4.39 5.49
C HIS A 54 -17.67 -5.17 4.19
N ASP A 55 -18.82 -5.83 4.01
CA ASP A 55 -19.10 -6.72 2.89
C ASP A 55 -19.01 -5.95 1.56
N HIS A 56 -17.79 -5.80 1.04
CA HIS A 56 -17.54 -5.21 -0.25
C HIS A 56 -18.41 -5.97 -1.24
N SER A 57 -19.29 -5.24 -1.92
CA SER A 57 -20.20 -5.83 -2.87
C SER A 57 -19.41 -6.66 -3.88
N GLN A 58 -20.02 -7.72 -4.40
CA GLN A 58 -19.39 -8.54 -5.44
C GLN A 58 -18.92 -7.69 -6.63
N GLU A 59 -19.56 -6.53 -6.86
CA GLU A 59 -19.19 -5.57 -7.88
C GLU A 59 -17.90 -4.80 -7.55
N GLU A 60 -17.69 -4.38 -6.31
CA GLU A 60 -16.41 -3.78 -5.86
C GLU A 60 -15.27 -4.78 -5.97
N ARG A 61 -15.46 -6.01 -5.48
CA ARG A 61 -14.45 -7.08 -5.59
C ARG A 61 -14.04 -7.34 -7.04
N LYS A 62 -15.02 -7.37 -7.95
CA LYS A 62 -14.79 -7.56 -9.39
C LYS A 62 -14.05 -6.36 -10.01
N ARG A 63 -14.42 -5.12 -9.64
CA ARG A 63 -13.74 -3.90 -10.09
C ARG A 63 -12.28 -3.89 -9.67
N THR A 64 -12.00 -4.14 -8.39
CA THR A 64 -10.64 -4.24 -7.85
C THR A 64 -9.83 -5.31 -8.57
N ALA A 65 -10.37 -6.52 -8.75
CA ALA A 65 -9.67 -7.59 -9.44
C ALA A 65 -9.32 -7.24 -10.90
N LEU A 66 -10.22 -6.57 -11.63
CA LEU A 66 -9.98 -6.14 -13.00
C LEU A 66 -8.92 -5.05 -13.08
N TRP A 67 -9.00 -4.04 -12.20
CA TRP A 67 -8.02 -2.97 -12.12
C TRP A 67 -6.62 -3.51 -11.79
N MET A 68 -6.52 -4.39 -10.80
CA MET A 68 -5.25 -5.03 -10.45
C MET A 68 -4.67 -5.87 -11.58
N LYS A 69 -5.52 -6.56 -12.35
CA LYS A 69 -5.07 -7.32 -13.52
C LYS A 69 -4.46 -6.38 -14.58
N LYS A 70 -5.08 -5.21 -14.80
CA LYS A 70 -4.61 -4.19 -15.75
C LYS A 70 -3.27 -3.58 -15.32
N HIS A 71 -3.09 -3.28 -14.04
CA HIS A 71 -1.91 -2.59 -13.50
C HIS A 71 -0.90 -3.49 -12.80
N LYS A 72 -1.01 -4.81 -13.02
CA LYS A 72 -0.21 -5.82 -12.32
C LYS A 72 1.30 -5.61 -12.49
N ALA A 73 1.73 -5.13 -13.65
CA ALA A 73 3.15 -4.91 -13.92
C ALA A 73 3.66 -3.74 -13.08
N GLU A 74 2.97 -2.59 -13.14
CA GLU A 74 3.30 -1.38 -12.39
C GLU A 74 3.27 -1.62 -10.88
N LEU A 75 2.25 -2.32 -10.38
CA LEU A 75 2.16 -2.70 -8.96
C LEU A 75 3.38 -3.49 -8.51
N ARG A 76 3.90 -4.40 -9.34
CA ARG A 76 5.04 -5.27 -8.99
C ARG A 76 6.39 -4.59 -9.16
N THR A 77 6.50 -3.63 -10.08
CA THR A 77 7.78 -2.99 -10.41
C THR A 77 7.98 -1.68 -9.66
N LEU A 78 6.91 -0.92 -9.42
CA LEU A 78 6.97 0.43 -8.85
C LEU A 78 6.61 0.44 -7.36
N VAL A 79 5.70 -0.40 -6.87
CA VAL A 79 5.37 -0.42 -5.44
C VAL A 79 6.36 -1.31 -4.70
N ARG A 80 7.25 -0.70 -3.90
CA ARG A 80 8.29 -1.43 -3.15
C ARG A 80 7.75 -2.15 -1.93
N ALA A 81 6.82 -1.51 -1.24
CA ALA A 81 6.06 -2.11 -0.16
C ALA A 81 4.87 -1.21 0.20
N MET A 82 3.91 -1.81 0.89
CA MET A 82 3.07 -1.08 1.82
C MET A 82 3.61 -1.28 3.24
N ILE A 83 3.74 -0.20 4.01
CA ILE A 83 4.25 -0.21 5.37
C ILE A 83 3.16 0.34 6.30
N VAL A 84 2.70 -0.50 7.21
CA VAL A 84 1.68 -0.15 8.20
C VAL A 84 2.33 0.08 9.55
N ILE A 85 2.02 1.19 10.20
CA ILE A 85 2.47 1.49 11.55
C ILE A 85 1.46 0.91 12.54
N GLU A 86 1.92 -0.01 13.39
CA GLU A 86 1.09 -0.63 14.41
C GLU A 86 1.91 -0.86 15.71
N PRO A 87 1.78 0.03 16.70
CA PRO A 87 2.52 -0.08 17.96
C PRO A 87 2.14 -1.31 18.81
N SER A 88 0.91 -1.83 18.69
CA SER A 88 0.43 -2.95 19.49
C SER A 88 0.99 -4.28 18.99
N ALA A 89 1.82 -4.91 19.82
CA ALA A 89 2.37 -6.24 19.54
C ALA A 89 1.28 -7.30 19.27
N THR A 90 0.14 -7.22 19.97
CA THR A 90 -1.00 -8.12 19.77
C THR A 90 -1.63 -7.93 18.38
N LYS A 91 -1.86 -6.68 17.97
CA LYS A 91 -2.40 -6.39 16.63
C LYS A 91 -1.43 -6.79 15.51
N ARG A 92 -0.13 -6.55 15.70
CA ARG A 92 0.91 -7.01 14.75
C ARG A 92 0.90 -8.52 14.54
N LEU A 93 0.57 -9.32 15.56
CA LEU A 93 0.50 -10.77 15.42
C LEU A 93 -0.68 -11.19 14.52
N ALA A 94 -1.84 -10.55 14.68
CA ALA A 94 -3.01 -10.80 13.82
C ALA A 94 -2.71 -10.46 12.35
N PHE A 95 -1.91 -9.43 12.10
CA PHE A 95 -1.52 -9.02 10.74
C PHE A 95 -0.62 -9.99 9.97
N LYS A 96 0.06 -10.93 10.64
CA LYS A 96 1.02 -11.82 9.95
C LYS A 96 0.35 -12.68 8.88
N THR A 97 -0.82 -13.23 9.19
CA THR A 97 -1.58 -14.04 8.24
C THR A 97 -2.13 -13.19 7.10
N PHE A 98 -2.65 -12.00 7.43
CA PHE A 98 -3.11 -11.04 6.44
C PHE A 98 -2.01 -10.63 5.46
N GLY A 99 -0.80 -10.34 5.95
CA GLY A 99 0.31 -9.91 5.12
C GLY A 99 0.71 -10.91 4.02
N ALA A 100 0.63 -12.21 4.29
CA ALA A 100 0.91 -13.24 3.29
C ALA A 100 -0.17 -13.28 2.18
N VAL A 101 -1.44 -13.21 2.57
CA VAL A 101 -2.57 -13.18 1.63
C VAL A 101 -2.53 -11.90 0.80
N PHE A 102 -2.34 -10.76 1.45
CA PHE A 102 -2.17 -9.45 0.84
C PHE A 102 -1.07 -9.46 -0.21
N SER A 103 0.13 -9.94 0.15
CA SER A 103 1.28 -9.90 -0.74
C SER A 103 1.07 -10.77 -1.98
N LYS A 104 0.38 -11.91 -1.84
CA LYS A 104 0.01 -12.77 -2.96
C LYS A 104 -1.01 -12.10 -3.89
N PHE A 105 -1.97 -11.39 -3.31
CA PHE A 105 -3.03 -10.71 -4.04
C PHE A 105 -2.48 -9.51 -4.81
N TRP A 106 -1.78 -8.60 -4.13
CA TRP A 106 -1.27 -7.34 -4.69
C TRP A 106 0.03 -7.48 -5.48
N GLY A 107 0.86 -8.47 -5.16
CA GLY A 107 2.14 -8.70 -5.85
C GLY A 107 3.31 -7.86 -5.31
N PHE A 108 3.11 -7.10 -4.24
CA PHE A 108 4.16 -6.40 -3.50
C PHE A 108 4.01 -6.67 -1.99
N PRO A 109 5.08 -6.56 -1.19
CA PRO A 109 5.04 -6.97 0.22
C PRO A 109 4.29 -5.97 1.11
N LEU A 110 3.56 -6.50 2.10
CA LEU A 110 3.12 -5.75 3.27
C LEU A 110 4.16 -5.88 4.38
N LYS A 111 4.59 -4.76 4.94
CA LYS A 111 5.50 -4.66 6.09
C LYS A 111 4.81 -3.95 7.23
N ILE A 112 5.24 -4.26 8.45
CA ILE A 112 4.71 -3.65 9.67
C ILE A 112 5.86 -3.00 10.42
N ALA A 113 5.69 -1.74 10.80
CA ALA A 113 6.61 -1.00 11.65
C ALA A 113 5.93 -0.71 13.00
N VAL A 114 6.71 -0.61 14.07
CA VAL A 114 6.21 -0.23 15.41
C VAL A 114 6.01 1.28 15.51
N THR A 115 6.84 2.06 14.81
CA THR A 115 6.84 3.51 14.88
C THR A 115 6.93 4.15 13.51
N ARG A 116 6.52 5.41 13.41
CA ARG A 116 6.71 6.21 12.20
C ARG A 116 8.17 6.31 11.79
N LYS A 117 9.10 6.47 12.75
CA LYS A 117 10.53 6.52 12.47
C LYS A 117 11.00 5.23 11.80
N GLU A 118 10.64 4.09 12.35
CA GLU A 118 10.96 2.78 11.77
C GLU A 118 10.36 2.61 10.37
N ALA A 119 9.11 3.04 10.17
CA ALA A 119 8.47 2.99 8.85
C ALA A 119 9.24 3.82 7.80
N MET A 120 9.73 5.01 8.20
CA MET A 120 10.53 5.89 7.36
C MET A 120 11.91 5.29 7.06
N ASP A 121 12.59 4.73 8.06
CA ASP A 121 13.90 4.07 7.87
C ASP A 121 13.79 2.88 6.88
N VAL A 122 12.71 2.09 7.00
CA VAL A 122 12.41 0.98 6.09
C VAL A 122 12.06 1.48 4.69
N ALA A 123 11.27 2.55 4.59
CA ALA A 123 10.92 3.18 3.31
C ALA A 123 12.16 3.65 2.55
N GLU A 124 13.05 4.40 3.21
CA GLU A 124 14.29 4.91 2.63
C GLU A 124 15.18 3.78 2.12
N THR A 125 15.31 2.71 2.92
CA THR A 125 16.07 1.52 2.53
C THR A 125 15.50 0.90 1.24
N LEU A 126 14.19 0.64 1.20
CA LEU A 126 13.52 0.01 0.05
C LEU A 126 13.60 0.85 -1.23
N LEU A 127 13.52 2.17 -1.10
CA LEU A 127 13.63 3.10 -2.22
C LEU A 127 15.07 3.16 -2.75
N SER A 128 16.06 3.01 -1.87
CA SER A 128 17.48 3.01 -2.23
C SER A 128 17.94 1.68 -2.86
N GLU A 129 17.43 0.55 -2.38
CA GLU A 129 17.72 -0.79 -2.94
C GLU A 129 17.22 -0.96 -4.38
N GLY A 130 16.18 -0.23 -4.75
CA GLY A 130 15.65 -0.18 -6.10
C GLY A 130 16.46 0.66 -7.10
N ALA A 131 17.46 1.41 -6.62
CA ALA A 131 18.31 2.31 -7.38
C ALA A 131 19.71 1.72 -7.68
N GLY A 132 19.82 0.39 -7.75
CA GLY A 132 21.03 -0.29 -8.22
C GLY A 132 21.47 0.23 -9.59
N PRO A 133 22.78 0.30 -9.88
CA PRO A 133 23.33 1.15 -10.93
C PRO A 133 22.73 0.77 -12.26
N ALA A 134 22.22 1.78 -13.00
CA ALA A 134 22.01 1.65 -14.43
C ALA A 134 23.36 1.29 -15.05
N THR A 135 23.59 0.00 -15.29
CA THR A 135 24.76 -0.47 -16.02
C THR A 135 24.64 0.06 -17.44
N SER A 136 25.54 1.00 -17.72
CA SER A 136 25.82 1.59 -19.03
C SER A 136 26.24 0.54 -20.07
#